data_AF-A0AAD7AKV7-F1
#
_entry.id   AF-A0AAD7AKV7-F1
#
_cell.length_a   1.000
_cell.length_b   1.000
_cell.length_c   1.000
_cell.angle_alpha   90.00
_cell.angle_beta   90.00
_cell.angle_gamma   90.00
#
_symmetry.space_group_name_H-M   'P 1'
#
loop_
_entity.id
_entity.type
_entity.pdbx_description
1 polymer ?
#
loop_
_entity_poly.entity_id
_entity_poly.type
_entity_poly.pdbx_seq_one_letter_code
_entity_poly.pdbx_strand_id
1 'polypeptide(L)'
;MPESEKTQIIPDELAKDPHQTRGPRVVKEILDLAGNKIGRDDVSAVMHDFEGDGFKKRHPERRKKIIRTPLTSIGPHEEWSMDGHDKLNRAGFGTYGIRDKWGGKFLHYRVLPPNRYAVVVGVVYLECVKKHGGIPVQGSSDRGSEVRDTHAFQTTFRQHFAPDLLDTVIPAWRFLPSTRNITVESGWR
;
A
#
# COMPACT_ATOMS: atom_id res chain seq x y z
N MET A 1 23.00 8.40 30.07
CA MET A 1 24.15 8.63 29.17
C MET A 1 24.53 10.10 29.24
N PRO A 2 25.80 10.45 29.48
CA PRO A 2 26.29 11.83 29.46
C PRO A 2 26.00 12.52 28.12
N GLU A 3 25.79 13.84 28.15
CA GLU A 3 25.56 14.67 26.95
C GLU A 3 26.66 14.49 25.90
N SER A 4 27.92 14.43 26.31
CA SER A 4 29.07 14.26 25.41
C SER A 4 29.04 12.96 24.60
N GLU A 5 28.60 11.85 25.20
CA GLU A 5 28.47 10.56 24.51
C GLU A 5 27.31 10.59 23.49
N LYS A 6 26.23 11.31 23.78
CA LYS A 6 25.10 11.47 22.83
C LYS A 6 25.54 12.22 21.57
N THR A 7 26.30 13.29 21.75
CA THR A 7 26.79 14.16 20.66
C THR A 7 27.83 13.48 19.77
N GLN A 8 28.35 12.32 20.17
CA GLN A 8 29.28 11.52 19.35
C GLN A 8 28.58 10.35 18.65
N ILE A 9 27.78 9.57 19.40
CA ILE A 9 27.13 8.37 18.87
C ILE A 9 26.07 8.70 17.80
N ILE A 10 25.36 9.83 17.93
CA ILE A 10 24.33 10.22 16.97
C ILE A 10 24.95 10.61 15.61
N PRO A 11 25.93 11.53 15.51
CA PRO A 11 26.58 11.84 14.25
C PRO A 11 27.24 10.64 13.56
N ASP A 12 27.84 9.72 14.33
CA ASP A 12 28.43 8.49 13.79
C ASP A 12 27.38 7.61 13.09
N GLU A 13 26.14 7.59 13.60
CA GLU A 13 25.03 6.89 12.95
C GLU A 13 24.46 7.67 11.76
N LEU A 14 24.45 9.01 11.81
CA LEU A 14 24.03 9.85 10.70
C LEU A 14 24.99 9.73 9.51
N ALA A 15 26.30 9.59 9.75
CA ALA A 15 27.31 9.37 8.71
C ALA A 15 27.04 8.09 7.87
N LYS A 16 26.29 7.12 8.40
CA LYS A 16 25.88 5.90 7.69
C LYS A 16 24.67 6.10 6.76
N ASP A 17 24.05 7.29 6.78
CA ASP A 17 22.95 7.70 5.91
C ASP A 17 23.32 8.96 5.11
N PRO A 18 24.22 8.86 4.12
CA PRO A 18 24.68 10.01 3.34
C PRO A 18 23.54 10.72 2.56
N HIS A 19 22.41 10.05 2.39
CA HIS A 19 21.22 10.60 1.73
C HIS A 19 20.23 11.28 2.68
N GLN A 20 20.47 11.22 4.01
CA GLN A 20 19.66 11.86 5.05
C GLN A 20 18.18 11.47 4.99
N THR A 21 17.94 10.19 4.68
CA THR A 21 16.62 9.59 4.50
C THR A 21 15.97 9.20 5.83
N ARG A 22 16.77 8.95 6.86
CA ARG A 22 16.33 8.51 8.18
C ARG A 22 15.83 9.70 9.00
N GLY A 23 14.71 9.48 9.67
CA GLY A 23 14.15 10.45 10.62
C GLY A 23 14.56 10.12 12.06
N PRO A 24 14.34 11.05 13.01
CA PRO A 24 14.71 10.87 14.42
C PRO A 24 14.19 9.58 15.06
N ARG A 25 13.00 9.12 14.65
CA ARG A 25 12.42 7.85 15.12
C ARG A 25 13.22 6.62 14.67
N VAL A 26 13.66 6.60 13.42
CA VAL A 26 14.44 5.48 12.85
C VAL A 26 15.83 5.46 13.47
N VAL A 27 16.48 6.63 13.58
CA VAL A 27 17.79 6.75 14.23
C VAL A 27 17.71 6.29 15.69
N LYS A 28 16.69 6.71 16.44
CA LYS A 28 16.44 6.20 17.81
C LYS A 28 16.31 4.68 17.84
N GLU A 29 15.55 4.09 16.92
CA GLU A 29 15.33 2.63 16.90
C GLU A 29 16.63 1.86 16.62
N ILE A 30 17.46 2.35 15.69
CA ILE A 30 18.78 1.78 15.42
C ILE A 30 19.67 1.86 16.65
N LEU A 31 19.70 3.01 17.33
CA LEU A 31 20.46 3.20 18.56
C LEU A 31 19.95 2.31 19.69
N ASP A 32 18.63 2.19 19.84
CA ASP A 32 17.98 1.32 20.82
C ASP A 32 18.35 -0.16 20.62
N LEU A 33 18.49 -0.60 19.36
CA LEU A 33 18.92 -1.95 18.97
C LEU A 33 20.42 -2.16 19.21
N ALA A 34 21.23 -1.12 19.04
CA ALA A 34 22.65 -1.11 19.38
C ALA A 34 22.92 -1.01 20.90
N GLY A 35 21.87 -0.96 21.73
CA GLY A 35 21.97 -0.87 23.19
C GLY A 35 22.02 0.57 23.74
N ASN A 36 22.01 1.58 22.87
CA ASN A 36 22.08 2.99 23.24
C ASN A 36 20.67 3.57 23.42
N LYS A 37 20.18 3.57 24.67
CA LYS A 37 18.87 4.14 25.02
C LYS A 37 18.93 5.67 25.07
N ILE A 38 18.57 6.31 23.97
CA ILE A 38 18.53 7.78 23.84
C ILE A 38 17.08 8.25 23.59
N GLY A 39 16.70 9.36 24.22
CA GLY A 39 15.40 9.99 24.00
C GLY A 39 15.23 10.45 22.55
N ARG A 40 14.00 10.39 22.02
CA ARG A 40 13.72 10.84 20.65
C ARG A 40 14.02 12.33 20.49
N ASP A 41 13.76 13.13 21.52
CA ASP A 41 13.94 14.59 21.46
C ASP A 41 15.42 14.96 21.50
N ASP A 42 16.24 14.25 22.29
CA ASP A 42 17.71 14.37 22.25
C ASP A 42 18.25 14.03 20.85
N VAL A 43 17.81 12.91 20.26
CA VAL A 43 18.17 12.54 18.89
C VAL A 43 17.75 13.63 17.90
N SER A 44 16.54 14.17 18.05
CA SER A 44 16.04 15.22 17.17
C SER A 44 16.84 16.52 17.30
N ALA A 45 17.24 16.91 18.51
CA ALA A 45 18.06 18.10 18.76
C ALA A 45 19.42 17.98 18.06
N VAL A 46 20.14 16.88 18.30
CA VAL A 46 21.44 16.65 17.64
C VAL A 46 21.29 16.54 16.12
N MET A 47 20.25 15.87 15.61
CA MET A 47 20.01 15.84 14.17
C MET A 47 19.72 17.23 13.57
N HIS A 48 19.08 18.14 14.32
CA HIS A 48 18.83 19.50 13.84
C HIS A 48 20.13 20.31 13.75
N ASP A 49 21.04 20.12 14.70
CA ASP A 49 22.32 20.80 14.75
C ASP A 49 23.28 20.32 13.65
N PHE A 50 23.33 19.01 13.41
CA PHE A 50 24.28 18.40 12.45
C PHE A 50 23.70 18.21 11.04
N GLU A 51 22.40 17.94 10.91
CA GLU A 51 21.74 17.62 9.64
C GLU A 51 20.41 18.36 9.44
N GLY A 52 20.36 19.65 9.81
CA GLY A 52 19.17 20.48 9.64
C GLY A 52 18.60 20.48 8.21
N ASP A 53 19.45 20.35 7.19
CA ASP A 53 19.03 20.23 5.80
C ASP A 53 18.35 18.89 5.48
N GLY A 54 18.68 17.81 6.19
CA GLY A 54 17.98 16.52 6.11
C GLY A 54 16.50 16.66 6.45
N PHE A 55 16.14 17.52 7.41
CA PHE A 55 14.74 17.83 7.72
C PHE A 55 14.06 18.60 6.60
N LYS A 56 14.74 19.58 5.98
CA LYS A 56 14.22 20.32 4.84
C LYS A 56 14.01 19.42 3.62
N LYS A 57 14.89 18.43 3.40
CA LYS A 57 14.76 17.42 2.34
C LYS A 57 13.57 16.48 2.59
N ARG A 58 13.37 16.06 3.84
CA ARG A 58 12.25 15.21 4.26
C ARG A 58 10.92 15.96 4.43
N HIS A 59 10.91 17.30 4.32
CA HIS A 59 9.73 18.11 4.55
C HIS A 59 8.58 17.71 3.60
N PRO A 60 7.34 17.51 4.10
CA PRO A 60 6.21 17.08 3.28
C PRO A 60 5.91 18.01 2.10
N GLU A 61 6.21 19.31 2.21
CA GLU A 61 6.00 20.29 1.14
C GLU A 61 6.89 20.04 -0.09
N ARG A 62 8.04 19.37 0.08
CA ARG A 62 8.89 18.96 -1.04
C ARG A 62 8.42 17.67 -1.71
N ARG A 63 7.48 16.93 -1.10
CA ARG A 63 6.91 15.74 -1.76
C ARG A 63 6.05 16.20 -2.93
N LYS A 64 6.20 15.53 -4.07
CA LYS A 64 5.31 15.73 -5.22
C LYS A 64 3.86 15.54 -4.74
N LYS A 65 3.06 16.60 -4.77
CA LYS A 65 1.63 16.52 -4.45
C LYS A 65 0.98 15.57 -5.46
N ILE A 66 0.34 14.53 -4.97
CA ILE A 66 -0.45 13.62 -5.81
C ILE A 66 -1.71 14.39 -6.20
N ILE A 67 -1.82 14.73 -7.48
CA ILE A 67 -3.04 15.31 -8.05
C ILE A 67 -4.11 14.22 -8.00
N ARG A 68 -5.14 14.41 -7.17
CA ARG A 68 -6.27 13.49 -7.08
C ARG A 68 -7.30 13.85 -8.14
N THR A 69 -7.74 12.85 -8.88
CA THR A 69 -8.85 12.97 -9.84
C THR A 69 -10.11 12.35 -9.24
N PRO A 70 -11.30 12.86 -9.58
CA PRO A 70 -12.56 12.19 -9.23
C PRO A 70 -12.57 10.74 -9.72
N LEU A 71 -13.17 9.84 -8.93
CA LEU A 71 -13.46 8.50 -9.38
C LEU A 71 -14.66 8.55 -10.33
N THR A 72 -14.48 8.05 -11.54
CA THR A 72 -15.54 7.95 -12.55
C THR A 72 -15.82 6.48 -12.85
N SER A 73 -17.10 6.12 -12.89
CA SER A 73 -17.58 4.79 -13.27
C SER A 73 -18.96 4.94 -13.90
N ILE A 74 -19.25 4.16 -14.94
CA ILE A 74 -20.51 4.24 -15.68
C ILE A 74 -21.67 3.53 -14.97
N GLY A 75 -21.38 2.68 -13.98
CA GLY A 75 -22.40 1.94 -13.24
C GLY A 75 -21.81 0.87 -12.31
N PRO A 76 -22.67 0.21 -11.50
CA PRO A 76 -22.27 -0.90 -10.65
C PRO A 76 -21.52 -1.98 -11.44
N HIS A 77 -20.51 -2.58 -10.84
CA HIS A 77 -19.70 -3.65 -11.41
C HIS A 77 -18.93 -3.30 -12.69
N GLU A 78 -18.82 -2.02 -13.07
CA GLU A 78 -17.89 -1.64 -14.12
C GLU A 78 -16.43 -1.87 -13.69
N GLU A 79 -16.02 -1.36 -12.52
CA GLU A 79 -14.67 -1.58 -12.01
C GLU A 79 -14.69 -2.12 -10.57
N TRP A 80 -14.06 -3.27 -10.35
CA TRP A 80 -13.79 -3.79 -9.01
C TRP A 80 -12.33 -3.51 -8.64
N SER A 81 -12.13 -2.68 -7.62
CA SER A 81 -10.82 -2.36 -7.06
C SER A 81 -10.49 -3.31 -5.92
N MET A 82 -9.28 -3.86 -5.94
CA MET A 82 -8.83 -4.93 -5.04
C MET A 82 -7.52 -4.55 -4.36
N ASP A 83 -7.40 -4.91 -3.08
CA ASP A 83 -6.20 -4.66 -2.29
C ASP A 83 -6.17 -5.50 -1.01
N GLY A 84 -4.95 -5.76 -0.55
CA GLY A 84 -4.67 -6.34 0.76
C GLY A 84 -4.53 -5.27 1.83
N HIS A 85 -4.93 -5.58 3.07
CA HIS A 85 -4.69 -4.69 4.19
C HIS A 85 -4.18 -5.41 5.44
N ASP A 86 -3.20 -4.79 6.08
CA ASP A 86 -2.30 -5.40 7.05
C ASP A 86 -2.56 -4.92 8.50
N LYS A 87 -3.71 -4.29 8.76
CA LYS A 87 -4.11 -3.82 10.10
C LYS A 87 -4.07 -4.93 11.17
N LEU A 88 -4.33 -6.18 10.78
CA LEU A 88 -4.35 -7.34 11.67
C LEU A 88 -3.03 -8.13 11.69
N ASN A 89 -1.97 -7.66 11.00
CA ASN A 89 -0.71 -8.40 10.91
C ASN A 89 -0.09 -8.68 12.29
N ARG A 90 -0.31 -7.79 13.27
CA ARG A 90 0.15 -8.00 14.66
C ARG A 90 -0.45 -9.25 15.31
N ALA A 91 -1.63 -9.68 14.86
CA ALA A 91 -2.30 -10.89 15.29
C ALA A 91 -2.04 -12.08 14.34
N GLY A 92 -1.18 -11.92 13.32
CA GLY A 92 -0.87 -12.96 12.34
C GLY A 92 -1.91 -13.11 11.22
N PHE A 93 -2.75 -12.10 10.99
CA PHE A 93 -3.78 -12.13 9.96
C PHE A 93 -3.66 -10.94 8.99
N GLY A 94 -3.78 -11.22 7.70
CA GLY A 94 -4.02 -10.21 6.67
C GLY A 94 -5.51 -10.07 6.38
N THR A 95 -5.88 -8.99 5.69
CA THR A 95 -7.20 -8.87 5.06
C THR A 95 -7.03 -8.66 3.57
N TYR A 96 -8.03 -9.08 2.80
CA TYR A 96 -8.10 -8.79 1.38
C TYR A 96 -9.53 -8.40 1.01
N GLY A 97 -9.67 -7.30 0.27
CA GLY A 97 -10.97 -6.69 -0.02
C GLY A 97 -11.16 -6.41 -1.51
N ILE A 98 -12.41 -6.51 -1.93
CA ILE A 98 -12.87 -6.20 -3.28
C ILE A 98 -13.99 -5.17 -3.15
N ARG A 99 -13.79 -4.00 -3.75
CA ARG A 99 -14.67 -2.84 -3.62
C ARG A 99 -15.17 -2.39 -4.99
N ASP A 100 -16.47 -2.15 -5.09
CA ASP A 100 -17.07 -1.56 -6.27
C ASP A 100 -16.69 -0.07 -6.38
N LYS A 101 -16.20 0.36 -7.54
CA LYS A 101 -15.79 1.74 -7.76
C LYS A 101 -16.96 2.72 -7.84
N TRP A 102 -18.10 2.29 -8.37
CA TRP A 102 -19.25 3.15 -8.56
C TRP A 102 -19.91 3.51 -7.23
N GLY A 103 -20.32 2.51 -6.45
CA GLY A 103 -21.01 2.69 -5.18
C GLY A 103 -20.11 2.78 -3.96
N GLY A 104 -18.80 2.51 -4.11
CA GLY A 104 -17.87 2.47 -2.99
C GLY A 104 -18.21 1.39 -1.96
N LYS A 105 -18.93 0.33 -2.33
CA LYS A 105 -19.32 -0.75 -1.43
C LYS A 105 -18.30 -1.88 -1.49
N PHE A 106 -17.94 -2.45 -0.34
CA PHE A 106 -17.23 -3.74 -0.33
C PHE A 106 -18.16 -4.83 -0.84
N LEU A 107 -17.80 -5.40 -1.98
CA LEU A 107 -18.51 -6.51 -2.58
C LEU A 107 -18.19 -7.81 -1.84
N HIS A 108 -16.93 -7.95 -1.43
CA HIS A 108 -16.42 -9.08 -0.66
C HIS A 108 -15.13 -8.69 0.07
N TYR A 109 -14.87 -9.34 1.20
CA TYR A 109 -13.59 -9.26 1.90
C TYR A 109 -13.42 -10.50 2.79
N ARG A 110 -12.15 -10.88 3.04
CA ARG A 110 -11.80 -11.98 3.93
C ARG A 110 -10.67 -11.56 4.88
N VAL A 111 -10.76 -12.06 6.11
CA VAL A 111 -9.60 -12.17 7.00
C VAL A 111 -8.89 -13.48 6.65
N LEU A 112 -7.59 -13.41 6.42
CA LEU A 112 -6.77 -14.48 5.89
C LEU A 112 -5.56 -14.67 6.81
N PRO A 113 -5.00 -15.89 6.96
CA PRO A 113 -3.74 -16.04 7.68
C PRO A 113 -2.61 -15.30 6.92
N PRO A 114 -2.34 -15.59 5.63
CA PRO A 114 -1.63 -14.65 4.74
C PRO A 114 -2.50 -14.13 3.58
N ASN A 115 -2.42 -12.83 3.31
CA ASN A 115 -2.96 -12.18 2.10
C ASN A 115 -1.93 -12.05 0.97
N ARG A 116 -0.79 -12.76 1.07
CA ARG A 116 0.38 -12.62 0.18
C ARG A 116 0.46 -13.66 -0.94
N TYR A 117 -0.38 -14.69 -0.90
CA TYR A 117 -0.35 -15.78 -1.87
C TYR A 117 -1.40 -15.59 -2.95
N ALA A 118 -0.96 -15.68 -4.20
CA ALA A 118 -1.82 -15.44 -5.35
C ALA A 118 -3.05 -16.35 -5.39
N VAL A 119 -2.90 -17.63 -5.03
CA VAL A 119 -4.01 -18.57 -4.98
C VAL A 119 -5.07 -18.17 -3.95
N VAL A 120 -4.63 -17.65 -2.80
CA VAL A 120 -5.54 -17.24 -1.72
C VAL A 120 -6.37 -16.04 -2.18
N VAL A 121 -5.72 -15.03 -2.75
CA VAL A 121 -6.38 -13.84 -3.30
C VAL A 121 -7.28 -14.19 -4.49
N GLY A 122 -6.86 -15.13 -5.33
CA GLY A 122 -7.66 -15.70 -6.41
C GLY A 122 -8.93 -16.36 -5.91
N VAL A 123 -8.88 -17.11 -4.81
CA VAL A 123 -10.08 -17.68 -4.18
C VAL A 123 -11.01 -16.59 -3.65
N VAL A 124 -10.50 -15.55 -2.99
CA VAL A 124 -11.33 -14.41 -2.55
C VAL A 124 -12.07 -13.76 -3.72
N TYR A 125 -11.40 -13.63 -4.87
CA TYR A 125 -12.02 -13.16 -6.10
C TYR A 125 -13.13 -14.10 -6.59
N LEU A 126 -12.86 -15.40 -6.71
CA LEU A 126 -13.85 -16.38 -7.17
C LEU A 126 -15.06 -16.47 -6.24
N GLU A 127 -14.88 -16.31 -4.93
CA GLU A 127 -15.98 -16.20 -3.98
C GLU A 127 -16.85 -14.97 -4.25
N CYS A 128 -16.24 -13.83 -4.57
CA CYS A 128 -16.94 -12.61 -4.94
C CYS A 128 -17.73 -12.81 -6.25
N VAL A 129 -17.11 -13.40 -7.27
CA VAL A 129 -17.77 -13.75 -8.53
C VAL A 129 -18.98 -14.66 -8.28
N LYS A 130 -18.81 -15.72 -7.49
CA LYS A 130 -19.89 -16.65 -7.13
C LYS A 130 -21.02 -15.95 -6.37
N LYS A 131 -20.69 -15.05 -5.44
CA LYS A 131 -21.66 -14.31 -4.63
C LYS A 131 -22.55 -13.39 -5.48
N HIS A 132 -21.98 -12.74 -6.49
CA HIS A 132 -22.69 -11.77 -7.33
C HIS A 132 -23.19 -12.37 -8.65
N GLY A 133 -22.84 -13.63 -8.96
CA GLY A 133 -23.26 -14.32 -10.17
C GLY A 133 -22.65 -13.76 -11.46
N GLY A 134 -21.53 -13.03 -11.36
CA GLY A 134 -20.92 -12.35 -12.49
C GLY A 134 -19.53 -11.78 -12.17
N ILE A 135 -18.87 -11.28 -13.20
CA ILE A 135 -17.53 -10.67 -13.15
C ILE A 135 -17.62 -9.17 -13.44
N PRO A 136 -16.67 -8.34 -13.00
CA PRO A 136 -16.64 -6.94 -13.39
C PRO A 136 -16.28 -6.77 -14.87
N VAL A 137 -16.60 -5.61 -15.44
CA VAL A 137 -16.06 -5.24 -16.76
C VAL A 137 -14.53 -5.10 -16.70
N GLN A 138 -14.02 -4.50 -15.61
CA GLN A 138 -12.59 -4.31 -15.35
C GLN A 138 -12.25 -4.62 -13.89
N GLY A 139 -11.17 -5.36 -13.66
CA GLY A 139 -10.51 -5.44 -12.35
C GLY A 139 -9.42 -4.38 -12.21
N SER A 140 -9.19 -3.86 -11.01
CA SER A 140 -8.05 -2.97 -10.74
C SER A 140 -7.37 -3.29 -9.42
N SER A 141 -6.06 -3.12 -9.38
CA SER A 141 -5.23 -3.31 -8.18
C SER A 141 -3.90 -2.58 -8.34
N ASP A 142 -3.11 -2.56 -7.28
CA ASP A 142 -1.68 -2.31 -7.43
C ASP A 142 -0.94 -3.53 -8.06
N ARG A 143 0.37 -3.40 -8.28
CA ARG A 143 1.20 -4.47 -8.84
C ARG A 143 1.70 -5.48 -7.80
N GLY A 144 0.86 -5.85 -6.84
CA GLY A 144 1.15 -6.92 -5.90
C GLY A 144 1.36 -8.28 -6.59
N SER A 145 2.27 -9.10 -6.06
CA SER A 145 2.52 -10.46 -6.58
C SER A 145 1.36 -11.40 -6.30
N GLU A 146 0.57 -11.10 -5.27
CA GLU A 146 -0.64 -11.80 -4.86
C GLU A 146 -1.81 -11.62 -5.85
N VAL A 147 -1.74 -10.67 -6.78
CA VAL A 147 -2.84 -10.41 -7.72
C VAL A 147 -2.83 -11.38 -8.91
N ARG A 148 -1.70 -12.06 -9.17
CA ARG A 148 -1.45 -12.82 -10.39
C ARG A 148 -2.59 -13.75 -10.81
N ASP A 149 -3.11 -14.57 -9.89
CA ASP A 149 -4.13 -15.56 -10.22
C ASP A 149 -5.49 -14.89 -10.45
N THR A 150 -5.82 -13.85 -9.68
CA THR A 150 -7.02 -13.02 -9.90
C THR A 150 -7.01 -12.33 -11.26
N HIS A 151 -5.87 -11.75 -11.64
CA HIS A 151 -5.68 -11.15 -12.96
C HIS A 151 -5.92 -12.19 -14.07
N ALA A 152 -5.35 -13.40 -13.93
CA ALA A 152 -5.54 -14.48 -14.88
C ALA A 152 -7.02 -14.88 -14.97
N PHE A 153 -7.70 -15.09 -13.84
CA PHE A 153 -9.13 -15.43 -13.82
C PHE A 153 -10.01 -14.37 -14.48
N GLN A 154 -9.84 -13.10 -14.12
CA GLN A 154 -10.61 -12.01 -14.73
C GLN A 154 -10.37 -11.92 -16.23
N THR A 155 -9.11 -12.02 -16.67
CA THR A 155 -8.77 -11.99 -18.11
C THR A 155 -9.41 -13.15 -18.86
N THR A 156 -9.25 -14.38 -18.35
CA THR A 156 -9.83 -15.59 -18.98
C THR A 156 -11.36 -15.54 -19.00
N PHE A 157 -12.00 -15.12 -17.91
CA PHE A 157 -13.45 -15.00 -17.87
C PHE A 157 -13.96 -13.90 -18.80
N ARG A 158 -13.29 -12.75 -18.88
CA ARG A 158 -13.64 -11.68 -19.82
C ARG A 158 -13.54 -12.15 -21.27
N GLN A 159 -12.48 -12.86 -21.62
CA GLN A 159 -12.29 -13.43 -22.97
C GLN A 159 -13.36 -14.46 -23.32
N HIS A 160 -13.77 -15.28 -22.36
CA HIS A 160 -14.73 -16.35 -22.61
C HIS A 160 -16.19 -15.87 -22.62
N PHE A 161 -16.58 -15.05 -21.65
CA PHE A 161 -17.98 -14.65 -21.42
C PHE A 161 -18.35 -13.29 -22.03
N ALA A 162 -17.37 -12.48 -22.43
CA ALA A 162 -17.62 -11.18 -23.07
C ALA A 162 -16.52 -10.85 -24.10
N PRO A 163 -16.38 -11.69 -25.16
CA PRO A 163 -15.34 -11.53 -26.19
C PRO A 163 -15.46 -10.22 -26.98
N ASP A 164 -16.68 -9.65 -27.06
CA ASP A 164 -16.95 -8.41 -27.80
C ASP A 164 -16.33 -7.17 -27.13
N LEU A 165 -16.05 -7.23 -25.82
CA LEU A 165 -15.37 -6.17 -25.11
C LEU A 165 -13.85 -6.32 -25.30
N LEU A 166 -13.33 -5.62 -26.31
CA LEU A 166 -11.93 -5.66 -26.70
C LEU A 166 -11.01 -5.07 -25.63
N ASP A 167 -9.95 -5.81 -25.27
CA ASP A 167 -8.94 -5.38 -24.30
C ASP A 167 -8.19 -4.10 -24.72
N THR A 168 -8.16 -3.80 -26.03
CA THR A 168 -7.58 -2.56 -26.56
C THR A 168 -8.40 -1.31 -26.24
N VAL A 169 -9.70 -1.47 -25.96
CA VAL A 169 -10.62 -0.38 -25.63
C VAL A 169 -10.85 -0.35 -24.12
N ILE A 170 -11.22 -1.49 -23.54
CA ILE A 170 -11.45 -1.65 -22.10
C ILE A 170 -10.70 -2.90 -21.64
N PRO A 171 -9.49 -2.75 -21.06
CA PRO A 171 -8.72 -3.90 -20.63
C PRO A 171 -9.45 -4.61 -19.48
N ALA A 172 -9.43 -5.95 -19.50
CA ALA A 172 -9.97 -6.77 -18.42
C ALA A 172 -9.36 -6.43 -17.05
N TRP A 173 -8.12 -5.94 -17.02
CA TRP A 173 -7.41 -5.53 -15.81
C TRP A 173 -6.62 -4.23 -15.96
N ARG A 174 -6.58 -3.41 -14.90
CA ARG A 174 -5.74 -2.22 -14.79
C ARG A 174 -4.86 -2.26 -13.56
N PHE A 175 -3.55 -2.31 -13.78
CA PHE A 175 -2.57 -2.10 -12.72
C PHE A 175 -2.34 -0.61 -12.46
N LEU A 176 -2.46 -0.21 -11.20
CA LEU A 176 -2.30 1.15 -10.72
C LEU A 176 -1.05 1.25 -9.82
N PRO A 177 -0.41 2.43 -9.72
CA PRO A 177 0.45 2.70 -8.57
C PRO A 177 -0.36 2.58 -7.27
N SER A 178 0.24 2.09 -6.18
CA SER A 178 -0.44 1.98 -4.87
C SER A 178 -1.10 3.30 -4.47
N THR A 179 -0.38 4.42 -4.63
CA THR A 179 -0.88 5.78 -4.41
C THR A 179 -2.13 6.19 -5.21
N ARG A 180 -2.53 5.40 -6.21
CA ARG A 180 -3.70 5.60 -7.06
C ARG A 180 -4.76 4.50 -6.91
N ASN A 181 -4.53 3.44 -6.13
CA ASN A 181 -5.54 2.41 -5.81
C ASN A 181 -6.54 2.90 -4.74
N ILE A 182 -6.99 4.15 -4.89
CA ILE A 182 -7.72 4.90 -3.86
C ILE A 182 -9.11 4.33 -3.56
N THR A 183 -9.70 3.61 -4.51
CA THR A 183 -11.05 3.06 -4.38
C THR A 183 -11.10 2.10 -3.22
N VAL A 184 -10.38 0.98 -3.25
CA VAL A 184 -10.35 0.04 -2.12
C VAL A 184 -9.64 0.61 -0.89
N GLU A 185 -8.54 1.36 -1.06
CA GLU A 185 -7.77 1.91 0.08
C GLU A 185 -8.61 2.85 0.96
N SER A 186 -9.48 3.67 0.36
CA SER A 186 -10.35 4.57 1.12
C SER A 186 -11.44 3.82 1.90
N GLY A 187 -11.75 2.57 1.53
CA GLY A 187 -12.70 1.73 2.24
C GLY A 187 -12.14 1.16 3.54
N TRP A 188 -10.82 1.10 3.67
CA TRP A 188 -10.16 0.61 4.88
C TRP A 188 -10.14 1.60 6.04
N ARG A 189 -10.53 2.85 5.82
CA ARG A 189 -10.44 3.92 6.82
C ARG A 189 -11.39 3.71 7.97
#